data_AF-A0A8S0UNQ4-F1
#
_entry.id   AF-A0A8S0UNQ4-F1
#
_cell.length_a   1.000
_cell.length_b   1.000
_cell.length_c   1.000
_cell.angle_alpha   90.00
_cell.angle_beta   90.00
_cell.angle_gamma   90.00
#
_symmetry.space_group_name_H-M   'P 1'
#
loop_
_entity.id
_entity.type
_entity.pdbx_description
1 polymer ?
#
loop_
_entity_poly.entity_id
_entity_poly.type
_entity_poly.pdbx_seq_one_letter_code
_entity_poly.pdbx_strand_id
1 'polypeptide(L)' 'MENNSETPPSEPLQHLSICPESSSQMSLDERFEIIRSIGEECIQEDELKRLLANKRQPICYDGFEPSGRMHIAQ' A
#
# COMPACT_ATOMS: atom_id res chain seq x y z
N MET A 1 -38.18 15.15 24.14
CA MET A 1 -37.79 14.29 23.00
C MET A 1 -36.37 14.66 22.69
N GLU A 2 -35.42 13.96 23.33
CA GLU A 2 -33.98 14.20 23.17
C GLU A 2 -33.56 13.70 21.78
N ASN A 3 -32.96 14.58 20.98
CA ASN A 3 -32.39 14.23 19.69
C ASN A 3 -30.95 13.76 19.93
N ASN A 4 -30.72 12.46 19.81
CA ASN A 4 -29.40 11.84 19.92
C ASN A 4 -28.63 12.09 18.62
N SER A 5 -27.76 13.09 18.59
CA SER A 5 -26.78 13.25 17.51
C SER A 5 -25.57 12.36 17.79
N GLU A 6 -25.69 11.08 17.46
CA GLU A 6 -24.54 10.18 17.47
C GLU A 6 -23.59 10.57 16.33
N THR A 7 -22.54 11.30 16.69
CA THR A 7 -21.36 11.48 15.84
C THR A 7 -20.69 10.12 15.65
N PRO A 8 -20.40 9.67 14.41
CA PRO A 8 -19.66 8.43 14.21
C PRO A 8 -18.26 8.56 14.86
N PRO A 9 -17.69 7.49 15.41
CA PRO A 9 -16.35 7.53 15.97
C PRO A 9 -15.38 7.92 14.87
N SER A 10 -14.87 9.14 14.96
CA SER A 10 -13.75 9.61 14.16
C SER A 10 -12.49 8.92 14.69
N GLU A 11 -12.32 7.65 14.35
CA GLU A 11 -11.05 6.97 14.51
C GLU A 11 -10.01 7.77 13.71
N PRO A 12 -8.94 8.27 14.34
CA PRO A 12 -7.90 8.99 13.62
C PRO A 12 -7.29 8.01 12.60
N LEU A 13 -7.28 8.41 11.32
CA LEU A 13 -6.56 7.67 10.29
C LEU A 13 -5.13 7.50 10.77
N GLN A 14 -4.75 6.26 11.07
CA GLN A 14 -3.41 5.94 11.50
C GLN A 14 -2.49 6.32 10.34
N HIS A 15 -1.82 7.44 10.50
CA HIS A 15 -0.83 7.91 9.54
C HIS A 15 0.27 6.86 9.56
N LEU A 16 0.32 6.01 8.53
CA LEU A 16 1.39 5.02 8.36
C LEU A 16 2.66 5.78 7.98
N SER A 17 3.23 6.47 8.96
CA SER A 17 4.55 7.06 8.86
C SER A 17 5.52 5.89 8.86
N ILE A 18 6.02 5.53 7.68
CA ILE A 18 7.11 4.56 7.53
C ILE A 18 8.38 5.28 8.01
N CYS A 19 8.54 5.35 9.33
CA CYS A 19 9.79 5.72 9.96
C CYS A 19 10.78 4.54 9.77
N PRO A 20 12.03 4.79 9.37
CA PRO A 20 12.94 3.74 8.91
C PRO A 20 13.52 2.86 10.04
N GLU A 21 13.15 3.11 11.29
CA GLU A 21 13.87 2.60 12.47
C GLU A 21 13.03 1.68 13.38
N SER A 22 11.72 1.51 13.15
CA SER A 22 10.88 0.70 14.04
C SER A 22 9.73 -0.04 13.33
N SER A 23 10.06 -0.83 12.30
CA SER A 23 9.08 -1.74 11.70
C SER A 23 9.44 -3.17 12.05
N SER A 24 8.48 -3.90 12.62
CA SER A 24 8.49 -5.36 12.62
C SER A 24 8.94 -5.85 11.25
N GLN A 25 10.08 -6.53 11.20
CA GLN A 25 10.71 -6.93 9.95
C GLN A 25 9.82 -7.99 9.29
N MET A 26 8.91 -7.57 8.40
CA MET A 26 8.08 -8.52 7.65
C MET A 26 9.01 -9.47 6.89
N SER A 27 8.68 -10.75 6.93
CA SER A 27 9.40 -11.78 6.19
C SER A 27 9.33 -11.52 4.68
N LEU A 28 10.25 -12.13 3.93
CA LEU A 28 10.23 -12.03 2.47
C LEU A 28 8.89 -12.50 1.90
N ASP A 29 8.34 -13.60 2.43
CA ASP A 29 7.09 -14.19 1.95
C ASP A 29 5.89 -13.27 2.27
N GLU A 30 5.80 -12.70 3.46
CA GLU A 30 4.75 -11.71 3.78
C GLU A 30 4.82 -10.48 2.87
N ARG A 31 6.04 -9.97 2.60
CA ARG A 31 6.23 -8.86 1.66
C ARG A 31 5.80 -9.24 0.25
N PHE A 32 6.10 -10.46 -0.18
CA PHE A 32 5.72 -10.98 -1.49
C PHE A 32 4.20 -11.10 -1.62
N GLU A 33 3.52 -11.74 -0.67
CA GLU A 33 2.06 -11.94 -0.70
C GLU A 33 1.30 -10.61 -0.75
N ILE A 34 1.72 -9.62 0.04
CA ILE A 34 1.11 -8.29 0.03
C ILE A 34 1.23 -7.66 -1.36
N ILE A 35 2.42 -7.65 -1.95
CA ILE A 35 2.64 -7.01 -3.27
C ILE A 35 1.90 -7.78 -4.37
N ARG A 36 1.93 -9.12 -4.32
CA ARG A 36 1.25 -9.99 -5.28
C ARG A 36 -0.26 -9.77 -5.29
N SER A 37 -0.85 -9.40 -4.16
CA SER A 37 -2.30 -9.14 -4.04
C SER A 37 -2.80 -7.89 -4.77
N ILE A 38 -1.90 -6.96 -5.14
CA ILE A 38 -2.27 -5.68 -5.77
C ILE A 38 -2.45 -5.85 -7.28
N GLY A 39 -1.53 -6.57 -7.92
CA GLY A 39 -1.53 -6.79 -9.36
C GLY A 39 -2.42 -7.96 -9.76
N GLU A 40 -3.30 -7.75 -10.75
CA GLU A 40 -4.04 -8.85 -11.37
C GLU A 40 -3.07 -9.85 -12.02
N GLU A 41 -2.09 -9.32 -12.77
CA GLU A 41 -1.01 -10.07 -13.38
C GLU A 41 0.34 -9.72 -12.74
N CYS A 42 1.19 -10.73 -12.55
CA CYS A 42 2.58 -10.57 -12.18
C CYS A 42 3.45 -11.29 -13.21
N ILE A 43 4.26 -10.54 -13.95
CA ILE A 43 5.22 -11.12 -14.88
C ILE A 43 6.39 -11.66 -14.06
N GLN A 44 6.47 -12.99 -13.97
CA GLN A 44 7.53 -13.75 -13.28
C GLN A 44 7.65 -13.48 -11.77
N GLU A 45 6.89 -14.23 -10.97
CA GLU A 45 6.91 -14.13 -9.50
C GLU A 45 8.29 -14.39 -8.87
N ASP A 46 9.12 -15.24 -9.48
CA ASP A 46 10.47 -15.52 -9.00
C ASP A 46 11.39 -14.29 -9.12
N GLU A 47 11.21 -13.46 -10.14
CA GLU A 47 11.95 -12.21 -10.29
C GLU A 47 11.53 -11.20 -9.22
N LEU A 48 10.23 -11.14 -8.90
CA LEU A 48 9.71 -10.32 -7.80
C LEU A 48 10.27 -10.77 -6.44
N LYS A 49 10.26 -12.08 -6.15
CA LYS A 49 10.86 -12.62 -4.91
C LYS A 49 12.35 -12.27 -4.81
N ARG A 50 13.10 -12.42 -5.91
CA ARG A 50 14.52 -12.03 -5.98
C ARG A 50 14.71 -10.53 -5.79
N LEU A 51 13.85 -9.69 -6.36
CA LEU A 51 13.89 -8.23 -6.19
C LEU A 51 13.73 -7.86 -4.71
N LEU A 52 12.74 -8.44 -4.03
CA LEU A 52 12.44 -8.16 -2.63
C LEU A 52 13.53 -8.67 -1.66
N ALA A 53 14.21 -9.75 -2.01
CA ALA A 53 15.36 -10.29 -1.27
C ALA A 53 16.58 -9.36 -1.36
N ASN A 54 16.86 -8.82 -2.54
CA ASN A 54 18.11 -8.11 -2.82
C ASN A 54 18.00 -6.59 -2.69
N LYS A 55 16.81 -6.02 -2.83
CA LYS A 55 16.58 -4.57 -2.71
C LYS A 55 15.66 -4.27 -1.54
N ARG A 56 16.24 -3.66 -0.50
CA ARG A 56 15.49 -3.21 0.69
C ARG A 56 14.38 -2.21 0.34
N GLN A 57 14.65 -1.33 -0.63
CA GLN A 57 13.73 -0.28 -1.10
C GLN A 57 13.58 -0.39 -2.63
N PRO A 58 12.69 -1.24 -3.15
CA PRO A 58 12.38 -1.30 -4.57
C PRO A 58 11.70 0.01 -5.03
N ILE A 59 11.94 0.39 -6.28
CA ILE A 59 11.33 1.57 -6.91
C ILE A 59 10.12 1.10 -7.71
N CYS A 60 8.96 1.68 -7.44
CA CYS A 60 7.71 1.45 -8.16
C CYS A 60 7.29 2.75 -8.86
N TYR A 61 6.57 2.64 -9.96
CA TYR A 61 6.08 3.79 -10.73
C TYR A 61 4.73 3.46 -11.36
N ASP A 62 3.82 4.44 -11.29
CA ASP A 62 2.55 4.45 -12.01
C ASP A 62 2.41 5.80 -12.73
N GLY A 63 2.01 5.77 -13.99
CA GLY A 63 2.04 6.91 -14.89
C GLY A 63 0.65 7.33 -15.33
N PHE A 64 0.34 8.62 -15.15
CA PHE A 64 -0.94 9.20 -15.56
C PHE A 64 -0.73 10.35 -16.54
N GLU A 65 -1.54 10.37 -17.60
CA GLU A 65 -1.61 11.51 -18.51
C GLU A 65 -2.51 12.61 -17.91
N PRO A 66 -2.11 13.90 -17.96
CA PRO A 66 -2.95 15.00 -17.47
C PRO A 66 -4.26 15.11 -18.28
N SER A 67 -5.37 14.67 -17.69
CA SER A 67 -6.67 14.56 -18.38
C SER A 67 -7.75 15.53 -17.90
N GLY A 68 -7.40 16.53 -17.10
CA GLY A 68 -8.35 17.47 -16.50
C GLY A 68 -8.77 17.04 -15.09
N ARG A 69 -9.94 16.42 -14.92
CA ARG A 69 -10.42 15.95 -13.60
C ARG A 69 -9.86 14.56 -13.29
N MET A 70 -9.36 14.37 -12.07
CA MET A 70 -8.87 13.08 -11.59
C MET A 70 -10.03 12.08 -11.47
N HIS A 71 -9.84 10.87 -11.99
CA HIS A 71 -10.80 9.78 -11.83
C HIS A 71 -10.61 9.07 -10.49
N ILE A 72 -11.66 8.40 -10.00
CA ILE A 72 -11.63 7.67 -8.72
C ILE A 72 -10.66 6.48 -8.67
N ALA A 73 -10.24 5.97 -9.83
CA ALA A 73 -9.34 4.84 -9.96
C ALA A 73 -7.89 5.25 -10.26
N GLN A 74 -7.65 6.55 -10.50
CA GLN A 74 -6.32 7.13 -10.65
C GLN A 74 -5.74 7.49 -9.28
#